data_AF-A0A9P6SPL7-F1
#
_entry.id   AF-A0A9P6SPL7-F1
#
_cell.length_a   1.000
_cell.length_b   1.000
_cell.length_c   1.000
_cell.angle_alpha   90.00
_cell.angle_beta   90.00
_cell.angle_gamma   90.00
#
_symmetry.space_group_name_H-M   'P 1'
#
loop_
_entity.id
_entity.type
_entity.pdbx_description
1 polymer ?
#
loop_
_entity_poly.entity_id
_entity_poly.type
_entity_poly.pdbx_seq_one_letter_code
_entity_poly.pdbx_strand_id
1 'polypeptide(L)'
;MIPVRRELPMRGNDLVQLCRSELEQGRLAIVYLYGELSQTKNMKAGLQYLKRAASFADQFAPMSPYVLGLILTREYKQLAIPDDIAFPDDGEALEWFRKSAQLGYGPANYKLGYCYEYGSLGCPVDPFLSVQHYERAVWAGNSNGEAEMALSGWHLSGTDNCFPANDQLAFKYASMAAEKKLSKAQYAMGYYYEVGISVPVDMDKAMEYYRLAADNGNKDATKRLEKRAPTHNKLGHKNSIKRIKQGRKSKDQSCSIM
;
A
#
# COMPACT_ATOMS: atom_id res chain seq x y z
N MET A 1 9.80 -47.94 10.69
CA MET A 1 9.98 -47.14 11.92
C MET A 1 11.03 -46.07 11.64
N ILE A 2 10.59 -44.84 11.38
CA ILE A 2 11.47 -43.70 11.14
C ILE A 2 11.87 -43.15 12.52
N PRO A 3 13.16 -43.04 12.88
CA PRO A 3 13.53 -42.61 14.21
C PRO A 3 13.28 -41.10 14.35
N VAL A 4 12.53 -40.74 15.37
CA VAL A 4 12.32 -39.37 15.85
C VAL A 4 13.66 -38.84 16.33
N ARG A 5 14.28 -37.91 15.59
CA ARG A 5 15.45 -37.17 16.07
C ARG A 5 15.01 -36.24 17.20
N ARG A 6 15.55 -36.48 18.41
CA ARG A 6 15.48 -35.55 19.55
C ARG A 6 16.13 -34.22 19.15
N GLU A 7 15.36 -33.14 19.26
CA GLU A 7 15.87 -31.77 19.13
C GLU A 7 16.82 -31.48 20.31
N LEU A 8 18.11 -31.34 20.01
CA LEU A 8 19.10 -30.78 20.93
C LEU A 8 19.07 -29.25 20.80
N PRO A 9 19.25 -28.49 21.90
CA PRO A 9 19.35 -27.03 21.83
C PRO A 9 20.65 -26.65 21.10
N MET A 10 20.52 -26.22 19.85
CA MET A 10 21.65 -25.83 18.99
C MET A 10 22.29 -24.54 19.52
N ARG A 11 23.63 -24.50 19.60
CA ARG A 11 24.38 -23.29 19.98
C ARG A 11 24.49 -22.35 18.78
N GLY A 12 24.51 -21.04 19.04
CA GLY A 12 24.45 -19.98 18.02
C GLY A 12 25.52 -20.03 16.92
N ASN A 13 26.70 -20.60 17.20
CA ASN A 13 27.76 -20.74 16.18
C ASN A 13 27.47 -21.83 15.13
N ASP A 14 26.65 -22.83 15.46
CA ASP A 14 26.31 -23.91 14.54
C ASP A 14 25.21 -23.47 13.54
N LEU A 15 24.38 -22.49 13.92
CA LEU A 15 23.39 -21.87 13.03
C LEU A 15 24.06 -21.05 11.91
N VAL A 16 25.13 -20.30 12.23
CA VAL A 16 25.88 -19.51 11.24
C VAL A 16 26.60 -20.39 10.21
N GLN A 17 27.04 -21.60 10.60
CA GLN A 17 27.67 -22.56 9.67
C GLN A 17 26.67 -23.34 8.80
N LEU A 18 25.40 -23.44 9.20
CA LEU A 18 24.36 -24.16 8.46
C LEU A 18 23.57 -23.29 7.46
N CYS A 19 23.49 -21.97 7.66
CA CYS A 19 22.75 -21.06 6.78
C CYS A 19 23.46 -20.83 5.43
N ARG A 20 23.44 -21.84 4.56
CA ARG A 20 24.02 -21.77 3.22
C ARG A 20 23.08 -21.11 2.21
N SER A 21 21.78 -21.02 2.50
CA SER A 21 20.81 -20.36 1.61
C SER A 21 20.52 -18.90 2.01
N GLU A 22 20.22 -18.07 1.02
CA GLU A 22 19.98 -16.62 1.18
C GLU A 22 18.73 -16.32 2.03
N LEU A 23 17.72 -17.19 1.93
CA LEU A 23 16.52 -17.18 2.76
C LEU A 23 16.85 -17.39 4.25
N GLU A 24 17.77 -18.29 4.56
CA GLU A 24 18.21 -18.57 5.93
C GLU A 24 19.01 -17.41 6.51
N GLN A 25 19.83 -16.73 5.69
CA GLN A 25 20.56 -15.52 6.13
C GLN A 25 19.62 -14.36 6.44
N GLY A 26 18.57 -14.16 5.63
CA GLY A 26 17.52 -13.18 5.92
C GLY A 26 16.79 -13.49 7.23
N ARG A 27 16.42 -14.75 7.45
CA ARG A 27 15.79 -15.20 8.71
C ARG A 27 16.72 -15.05 9.91
N LEU A 28 17.99 -15.41 9.75
CA LEU A 28 19.00 -15.26 10.79
C LEU A 28 19.22 -13.78 11.15
N ALA A 29 19.22 -12.88 10.17
CA ALA A 29 19.28 -11.46 10.41
C ALA A 29 18.13 -10.98 11.29
N ILE A 30 16.89 -11.41 11.00
CA ILE A 30 15.71 -11.14 11.83
C ILE A 30 15.90 -11.70 13.24
N VAL A 31 16.37 -12.94 13.41
CA VAL A 31 16.63 -13.55 14.73
C VAL A 31 17.61 -12.71 15.56
N TYR A 32 18.70 -12.20 14.96
CA TYR A 32 19.65 -11.32 15.67
C TYR A 32 19.08 -9.94 15.99
N LEU A 33 18.22 -9.40 15.12
CA LEU A 33 17.54 -8.12 15.32
C LEU A 33 16.55 -8.17 16.50
N TYR A 34 15.82 -9.27 16.65
CA TYR A 34 14.83 -9.46 17.73
C TYR A 34 15.40 -10.12 18.99
N GLY A 35 16.52 -10.87 18.89
CA GLY A 35 17.06 -11.67 19.99
C GLY A 35 16.24 -12.94 20.25
N GLU A 36 15.74 -13.57 19.19
CA GLU A 36 14.97 -14.83 19.28
C GLU A 36 15.90 -16.05 19.37
N LEU A 37 15.35 -17.25 19.61
CA LEU A 37 16.10 -18.52 19.65
C LEU A 37 17.28 -18.52 20.65
N SER A 38 17.08 -17.94 21.83
CA SER A 38 18.09 -17.85 22.89
C SER A 38 19.35 -17.06 22.49
N GLN A 39 19.26 -16.19 21.49
CA GLN A 39 20.33 -15.26 21.11
C GLN A 39 20.18 -13.93 21.84
N THR A 40 21.32 -13.26 22.07
CA THR A 40 21.31 -11.89 22.57
C THR A 40 20.96 -10.92 21.45
N LYS A 41 20.11 -9.94 21.74
CA LYS A 41 19.73 -8.90 20.79
C LYS A 41 20.96 -8.14 20.33
N ASN A 42 21.31 -8.24 19.04
CA ASN A 42 22.45 -7.55 18.47
C ASN A 42 22.07 -6.89 17.14
N MET A 43 21.66 -5.63 17.23
CA MET A 43 21.19 -4.84 16.09
C MET A 43 22.28 -4.63 15.03
N LYS A 44 23.55 -4.45 15.45
CA LYS A 44 24.67 -4.24 14.53
C LYS A 44 24.95 -5.49 13.69
N ALA A 45 25.05 -6.65 14.33
CA ALA A 45 25.25 -7.92 13.64
C ALA A 45 24.04 -8.26 12.75
N GLY A 46 22.82 -8.09 13.27
CA GLY A 46 21.59 -8.30 12.50
C GLY A 46 21.53 -7.46 11.22
N LEU A 47 21.89 -6.17 11.30
CA LEU A 47 21.93 -5.29 10.13
C LEU A 47 23.00 -5.71 9.12
N GLN A 48 24.19 -6.14 9.57
CA GLN A 48 25.23 -6.65 8.66
C GLN A 48 24.77 -7.91 7.92
N TYR A 49 24.15 -8.86 8.63
CA TYR A 49 23.58 -10.05 7.99
C TYR A 49 22.44 -9.69 7.03
N LEU A 50 21.60 -8.72 7.39
CA LEU A 50 20.52 -8.24 6.51
C LEU A 50 21.09 -7.59 5.23
N LYS A 51 22.11 -6.74 5.34
CA LYS A 51 22.78 -6.14 4.17
C LYS A 51 23.39 -7.19 3.25
N ARG A 52 24.01 -8.23 3.84
CA ARG A 52 24.53 -9.36 3.07
C ARG A 52 23.41 -10.13 2.37
N ALA A 53 22.35 -10.48 3.09
CA ALA A 53 21.19 -11.16 2.53
C ALA A 53 20.51 -10.33 1.42
N ALA A 54 20.40 -9.01 1.59
CA ALA A 54 19.89 -8.10 0.57
C ALA A 54 20.78 -8.05 -0.68
N SER A 55 22.10 -8.13 -0.51
CA SER A 55 23.08 -8.13 -1.62
C SER A 55 22.96 -9.38 -2.49
N PHE A 56 22.66 -10.54 -1.90
CA PHE A 56 22.47 -11.80 -2.62
C PHE A 56 20.99 -12.18 -2.82
N ALA A 57 20.05 -11.25 -2.63
CA ALA A 57 18.63 -11.57 -2.74
C ALA A 57 18.23 -12.04 -4.14
N ASP A 58 17.43 -13.10 -4.17
CA ASP A 58 16.88 -13.74 -5.35
C ASP A 58 15.33 -13.65 -5.38
N GLN A 59 14.71 -14.24 -6.41
CA GLN A 59 13.25 -14.26 -6.57
C GLN A 59 12.53 -15.03 -5.44
N PHE A 60 13.24 -15.88 -4.71
CA PHE A 60 12.68 -16.71 -3.63
C PHE A 60 12.76 -16.00 -2.27
N ALA A 61 13.69 -15.07 -2.09
CA ALA A 61 13.87 -14.27 -0.87
C ALA A 61 13.90 -12.75 -1.12
N PRO A 62 12.88 -12.17 -1.80
CA PRO A 62 12.93 -10.76 -2.18
C PRO A 62 12.60 -9.79 -1.03
N MET A 63 12.23 -10.32 0.16
CA MET A 63 11.89 -9.51 1.34
C MET A 63 13.10 -8.83 1.97
N SER A 64 14.28 -9.45 1.92
CA SER A 64 15.50 -8.95 2.57
C SER A 64 15.87 -7.52 2.14
N PRO A 65 15.98 -7.20 0.84
CA PRO A 65 16.24 -5.83 0.39
C PRO A 65 15.10 -4.87 0.75
N TYR A 66 13.84 -5.32 0.75
CA TYR A 66 12.71 -4.48 1.16
C TYR A 66 12.78 -4.08 2.63
N VAL A 67 13.06 -5.03 3.53
CA VAL A 67 13.20 -4.76 4.97
C VAL A 67 14.36 -3.81 5.23
N LEU A 68 15.48 -3.97 4.51
CA LEU A 68 16.61 -3.06 4.61
C LEU A 68 16.22 -1.64 4.19
N GLY A 69 15.49 -1.48 3.08
CA GLY A 69 14.95 -0.19 2.65
C GLY A 69 14.05 0.45 3.71
N LEU A 70 13.15 -0.33 4.34
CA LEU A 70 12.29 0.18 5.42
C LEU A 70 13.06 0.62 6.67
N ILE A 71 14.18 -0.03 6.98
CA ILE A 71 15.04 0.36 8.10
C ILE A 71 15.72 1.69 7.79
N LEU A 72 16.25 1.85 6.57
CA LEU A 72 16.91 3.08 6.12
C LEU A 72 15.95 4.27 6.06
N THR A 73 14.66 4.06 5.74
CA THR A 73 13.64 5.12 5.77
C THR A 73 12.96 5.31 7.13
N ARG A 74 13.36 4.55 8.17
CA ARG A 74 12.74 4.51 9.50
C ARG A 74 11.25 4.12 9.51
N GLU A 75 10.77 3.51 8.44
CA GLU A 75 9.38 3.04 8.35
C GLU A 75 9.18 1.64 8.95
N TYR A 76 10.26 0.98 9.35
CA TYR A 76 10.22 -0.32 10.01
C TYR A 76 9.70 -0.22 11.46
N LYS A 77 8.38 -0.11 11.61
CA LYS A 77 7.69 0.07 12.91
C LYS A 77 7.93 -1.04 13.93
N GLN A 78 8.33 -2.22 13.48
CA GLN A 78 8.50 -3.39 14.33
C GLN A 78 9.79 -3.32 15.16
N LEU A 79 10.78 -2.53 14.73
CA LEU A 79 12.05 -2.38 15.44
C LEU A 79 12.64 -0.98 15.24
N ALA A 80 12.74 -0.20 16.32
CA ALA A 80 13.48 1.05 16.33
C ALA A 80 14.98 0.76 16.45
N ILE A 81 15.73 1.05 15.39
CA ILE A 81 17.19 0.95 15.36
C ILE A 81 17.77 2.36 15.62
N PRO A 82 18.67 2.54 16.61
CA PRO A 82 19.33 3.81 16.86
C PRO A 82 20.13 4.32 15.64
N ASP A 83 20.19 5.63 15.48
CA ASP A 83 20.91 6.31 14.39
C ASP A 83 22.40 5.99 14.35
N ASP A 84 22.99 5.70 15.52
CA ASP A 84 24.38 5.26 15.65
C ASP A 84 24.67 3.92 14.96
N ILE A 85 23.62 3.15 14.64
CA ILE A 85 23.71 1.81 14.05
C ILE A 85 23.27 1.82 12.59
N ALA A 86 22.19 2.52 12.27
CA ALA A 86 21.67 2.66 10.92
C ALA A 86 21.39 4.14 10.64
N PHE A 87 22.28 4.77 9.89
CA PHE A 87 22.04 6.12 9.41
C PHE A 87 20.95 6.08 8.32
N PRO A 88 19.95 6.96 8.37
CA PRO A 88 18.91 7.01 7.35
C PRO A 88 19.49 7.51 6.02
N ASP A 89 19.22 6.78 4.95
CA ASP A 89 19.60 7.19 3.60
C ASP A 89 18.48 6.81 2.64
N ASP A 90 17.75 7.83 2.20
CA ASP A 90 16.62 7.67 1.28
C ASP A 90 17.07 7.20 -0.12
N GLY A 91 18.28 7.59 -0.54
CA GLY A 91 18.85 7.19 -1.83
C GLY A 91 19.24 5.72 -1.83
N GLU A 92 19.96 5.28 -0.80
CA GLU A 92 20.30 3.86 -0.62
C GLU A 92 19.01 3.02 -0.47
N ALA A 93 18.03 3.50 0.31
CA ALA A 93 16.75 2.82 0.47
C ALA A 93 16.01 2.62 -0.86
N LEU A 94 16.01 3.63 -1.73
CA LEU A 94 15.38 3.55 -3.04
C LEU A 94 16.00 2.46 -3.92
N GLU A 95 17.32 2.32 -3.89
CA GLU A 95 18.01 1.24 -4.63
C GLU A 95 17.60 -0.14 -4.13
N TRP A 96 17.49 -0.32 -2.81
CA TRP A 96 17.03 -1.57 -2.21
C TRP A 96 15.56 -1.87 -2.55
N PHE A 97 14.68 -0.86 -2.55
CA PHE A 97 13.30 -1.03 -3.01
C PHE A 97 13.23 -1.41 -4.48
N ARG A 98 14.04 -0.77 -5.36
CA ARG A 98 14.15 -1.13 -6.77
C ARG A 98 14.60 -2.57 -6.96
N LYS A 99 15.61 -3.01 -6.21
CA LYS A 99 16.08 -4.39 -6.25
C LYS A 99 14.98 -5.37 -5.84
N SER A 100 14.31 -5.12 -4.72
CA SER A 100 13.20 -5.97 -4.27
C SER A 100 12.04 -6.01 -5.28
N ALA A 101 11.72 -4.86 -5.90
CA ALA A 101 10.68 -4.76 -6.91
C ALA A 101 11.02 -5.50 -8.21
N GLN A 102 12.30 -5.49 -8.63
CA GLN A 102 12.79 -6.27 -9.77
C GLN A 102 12.66 -7.78 -9.55
N LEU A 103 12.80 -8.22 -8.29
CA LEU A 103 12.58 -9.61 -7.89
C LEU A 103 11.07 -9.97 -7.78
N GLY A 104 10.17 -9.07 -8.19
CA GLY A 104 8.73 -9.31 -8.21
C GLY A 104 8.03 -9.12 -6.87
N TYR A 105 8.66 -8.48 -5.89
CA TYR A 105 8.02 -8.28 -4.58
C TYR A 105 6.92 -7.24 -4.65
N GLY A 106 5.68 -7.66 -4.38
CA GLY A 106 4.48 -6.82 -4.43
C GLY A 106 4.57 -5.57 -3.52
N PRO A 107 4.92 -5.70 -2.23
CA PRO A 107 5.05 -4.55 -1.32
C PRO A 107 6.12 -3.54 -1.75
N ALA A 108 7.24 -4.00 -2.33
CA ALA A 108 8.26 -3.09 -2.86
C ALA A 108 7.76 -2.33 -4.09
N ASN A 109 7.05 -3.01 -4.99
CA ASN A 109 6.42 -2.36 -6.14
C ASN A 109 5.36 -1.33 -5.69
N TYR A 110 4.54 -1.65 -4.69
CA TYR A 110 3.61 -0.67 -4.10
C TYR A 110 4.35 0.54 -3.52
N LYS A 111 5.43 0.31 -2.77
CA LYS A 111 6.23 1.39 -2.19
C LYS A 111 6.83 2.30 -3.26
N LEU A 112 7.36 1.73 -4.34
CA LEU A 112 7.86 2.50 -5.48
C LEU A 112 6.76 3.27 -6.19
N GLY A 113 5.59 2.66 -6.42
CA GLY A 113 4.42 3.34 -6.98
C GLY A 113 4.02 4.57 -6.17
N TYR A 114 4.04 4.44 -4.84
CA TYR A 114 3.80 5.54 -3.91
C TYR A 114 4.88 6.63 -3.99
N CYS A 115 6.15 6.25 -4.12
CA CYS A 115 7.24 7.22 -4.24
C CYS A 115 7.13 8.05 -5.53
N TYR A 116 6.75 7.43 -6.66
CA TYR A 116 6.52 8.15 -7.92
C TYR A 116 5.21 8.95 -7.93
N GLU A 117 4.20 8.58 -7.13
CA GLU A 117 2.95 9.35 -6.99
C GLU A 117 3.18 10.65 -6.21
N TYR A 118 3.91 10.60 -5.10
CA TYR A 118 4.10 11.75 -4.19
C TYR A 118 5.46 12.45 -4.35
N GLY A 119 6.40 11.89 -5.11
CA GLY A 119 7.74 12.44 -5.26
C GLY A 119 8.61 12.25 -4.00
N SER A 120 8.49 11.10 -3.34
CA SER A 120 9.22 10.78 -2.10
C SER A 120 10.53 10.02 -2.37
N LEU A 121 11.45 9.98 -1.39
CA LEU A 121 12.75 9.29 -1.47
C LEU A 121 13.63 9.75 -2.65
N GLY A 122 13.49 11.02 -3.07
CA GLY A 122 14.23 11.59 -4.19
C GLY A 122 13.72 11.16 -5.58
N CYS A 123 12.58 10.45 -5.65
CA CYS A 123 11.92 10.16 -6.93
C CYS A 123 11.23 11.41 -7.50
N PRO A 124 11.28 11.64 -8.82
CA PRO A 124 10.39 12.61 -9.46
C PRO A 124 8.94 12.12 -9.41
N VAL A 125 7.99 13.04 -9.46
CA VAL A 125 6.58 12.70 -9.63
C VAL A 125 6.36 12.24 -11.07
N ASP A 126 6.00 10.97 -11.24
CA ASP A 126 5.73 10.36 -12.54
C ASP A 126 4.49 9.43 -12.46
N PRO A 127 3.34 9.88 -12.98
CA PRO A 127 2.11 9.10 -13.00
C PRO A 127 2.23 7.77 -13.76
N PHE A 128 3.01 7.72 -14.85
CA PHE A 128 3.15 6.52 -15.66
C PHE A 128 3.95 5.45 -14.93
N LEU A 129 5.08 5.83 -14.33
CA LEU A 129 5.88 4.92 -13.50
C LEU A 129 5.10 4.47 -12.26
N SER A 130 4.32 5.36 -11.66
CA SER A 130 3.48 5.03 -10.51
C SER A 130 2.48 3.91 -10.84
N VAL A 131 1.70 4.08 -11.92
CA VAL A 131 0.73 3.08 -12.39
C VAL A 131 1.41 1.76 -12.73
N GLN A 132 2.53 1.78 -13.48
CA GLN A 132 3.26 0.55 -13.84
C GLN A 132 3.70 -0.24 -12.60
N HIS A 133 4.21 0.44 -11.58
CA HIS A 133 4.63 -0.21 -10.34
C HIS A 133 3.43 -0.74 -9.54
N TYR A 134 2.32 -0.02 -9.49
CA TYR A 134 1.12 -0.54 -8.85
C TYR A 134 0.55 -1.76 -9.58
N GLU A 135 0.52 -1.78 -10.92
CA GLU A 135 0.10 -2.97 -11.69
C GLU A 135 0.97 -4.19 -11.38
N ARG A 136 2.30 -4.01 -11.32
CA ARG A 136 3.23 -5.06 -10.87
C ARG A 136 2.94 -5.55 -9.46
N ALA A 137 2.57 -4.64 -8.55
CA ALA A 137 2.20 -5.01 -7.19
C ALA A 137 0.93 -5.87 -7.16
N VAL A 138 -0.06 -5.56 -8.00
CA VAL A 138 -1.29 -6.36 -8.15
C VAL A 138 -0.99 -7.73 -8.76
N TRP A 139 -0.17 -7.80 -9.81
CA TRP A 139 0.22 -9.07 -10.44
C TRP A 139 0.99 -10.00 -9.49
N ALA A 140 1.76 -9.45 -8.56
CA ALA A 140 2.45 -10.25 -7.55
C ALA A 140 1.50 -10.92 -6.54
N GLY A 141 0.21 -10.58 -6.52
CA GLY A 141 -0.84 -11.25 -5.72
C GLY A 141 -0.76 -11.03 -4.20
N ASN A 142 0.35 -10.51 -3.69
CA ASN A 142 0.64 -10.35 -2.25
C ASN A 142 0.33 -8.94 -1.70
N SER A 143 -0.40 -8.10 -2.45
CA SER A 143 -0.82 -6.76 -1.98
C SER A 143 -2.08 -6.86 -1.09
N ASN A 144 -2.13 -6.06 -0.02
CA ASN A 144 -3.28 -5.93 0.89
C ASN A 144 -4.48 -5.15 0.27
N GLY A 145 -4.60 -5.10 -1.05
CA GLY A 145 -5.61 -4.30 -1.75
C GLY A 145 -5.25 -2.82 -1.89
N GLU A 146 -4.16 -2.35 -1.27
CA GLU A 146 -3.75 -0.94 -1.30
C GLU A 146 -3.29 -0.50 -2.70
N ALA A 147 -2.59 -1.38 -3.43
CA ALA A 147 -2.16 -1.11 -4.81
C ALA A 147 -3.35 -1.02 -5.76
N GLU A 148 -4.32 -1.92 -5.63
CA GLU A 148 -5.57 -1.91 -6.39
C GLU A 148 -6.38 -0.64 -6.11
N MET A 149 -6.43 -0.20 -4.85
CA MET A 149 -7.10 1.05 -4.49
C MET A 149 -6.39 2.27 -5.11
N ALA A 150 -5.06 2.30 -5.12
CA ALA A 150 -4.29 3.37 -5.76
C ALA A 150 -4.53 3.41 -7.28
N LEU A 151 -4.52 2.25 -7.94
CA LEU A 151 -4.88 2.14 -9.37
C LEU A 151 -6.31 2.62 -9.66
N SER A 152 -7.25 2.31 -8.78
CA SER A 152 -8.62 2.82 -8.91
C SER A 152 -8.65 4.36 -8.90
N GLY A 153 -7.92 5.00 -7.99
CA GLY A 153 -7.81 6.46 -7.91
C GLY A 153 -7.16 7.09 -9.15
N TRP A 154 -6.09 6.46 -9.66
CA TRP A 154 -5.42 6.89 -10.89
C TRP A 154 -6.35 6.79 -12.11
N HIS A 155 -7.04 5.66 -12.30
CA HIS A 155 -7.96 5.50 -13.41
C HIS A 155 -9.22 6.37 -13.28
N LEU A 156 -9.66 6.71 -12.07
CA LEU A 156 -10.80 7.61 -11.87
C LEU A 156 -10.46 9.06 -12.21
N SER A 157 -9.27 9.51 -11.80
CA SER A 157 -8.84 10.89 -12.06
C SER A 157 -8.34 11.07 -13.48
N GLY A 158 -7.70 10.03 -14.03
CA GLY A 158 -6.86 10.15 -15.23
C GLY A 158 -5.65 11.04 -14.97
N THR A 159 -4.82 11.23 -15.99
CA THR A 159 -3.77 12.24 -15.95
C THR A 159 -3.63 12.86 -17.32
N ASP A 160 -3.71 14.19 -17.36
CA ASP A 160 -3.46 14.96 -18.57
C ASP A 160 -2.10 14.58 -19.15
N ASN A 161 -2.08 14.22 -20.44
CA ASN A 161 -0.91 13.77 -21.21
C ASN A 161 -0.37 12.35 -20.94
N CYS A 162 -0.93 11.55 -20.02
CA CYS A 162 -0.50 10.16 -19.82
C CYS A 162 -1.57 9.15 -20.27
N PHE A 163 -2.75 9.19 -19.65
CA PHE A 163 -3.86 8.30 -20.00
C PHE A 163 -5.21 8.93 -19.58
N PRO A 164 -6.27 8.71 -20.37
CA PRO A 164 -7.60 9.21 -20.04
C PRO A 164 -8.17 8.51 -18.81
N ALA A 165 -9.04 9.21 -18.08
CA ALA A 165 -9.84 8.60 -17.03
C ALA A 165 -10.68 7.45 -17.61
N ASN A 166 -10.71 6.33 -16.90
CA ASN A 166 -11.46 5.15 -17.25
C ASN A 166 -12.20 4.63 -16.01
N ASP A 167 -13.45 5.06 -15.88
CA ASP A 167 -14.33 4.70 -14.78
C ASP A 167 -14.51 3.18 -14.66
N GLN A 168 -14.47 2.42 -15.76
CA GLN A 168 -14.68 0.97 -15.73
C GLN A 168 -13.50 0.25 -15.10
N LEU A 169 -12.27 0.65 -15.45
CA LEU A 169 -11.06 0.15 -14.81
C LEU A 169 -11.02 0.59 -13.35
N ALA A 170 -11.38 1.83 -13.06
CA ALA A 170 -11.46 2.34 -11.69
C ALA A 170 -12.40 1.46 -10.83
N PHE A 171 -13.59 1.16 -11.33
CA PHE A 171 -14.55 0.28 -10.65
C PHE A 171 -13.99 -1.14 -10.45
N LYS A 172 -13.37 -1.72 -11.49
CA LYS A 172 -12.78 -3.07 -11.43
C LYS A 172 -11.68 -3.18 -10.38
N TYR A 173 -10.76 -2.23 -10.31
CA TYR A 173 -9.70 -2.27 -9.31
C TYR A 173 -10.24 -2.00 -7.89
N ALA A 174 -11.22 -1.09 -7.73
CA ALA A 174 -11.87 -0.89 -6.44
C ALA A 174 -12.63 -2.13 -5.96
N SER A 175 -13.29 -2.88 -6.86
CA SER A 175 -13.98 -4.11 -6.51
C SER A 175 -12.99 -5.18 -6.04
N MET A 176 -11.87 -5.36 -6.75
CA MET A 176 -10.79 -6.27 -6.33
C MET A 176 -10.22 -5.89 -4.95
N ALA A 177 -10.02 -4.60 -4.68
CA ALA A 177 -9.56 -4.12 -3.38
C ALA A 177 -10.62 -4.33 -2.27
N ALA A 178 -11.90 -4.17 -2.59
CA ALA A 178 -13.00 -4.38 -1.65
C ALA A 178 -13.20 -5.86 -1.29
N GLU A 179 -12.95 -6.77 -2.24
CA GLU A 179 -12.92 -8.23 -2.00
C GLU A 179 -11.83 -8.63 -1.01
N LYS A 180 -10.69 -7.93 -1.04
CA LYS A 180 -9.60 -8.05 -0.04
C LYS A 180 -9.94 -7.41 1.31
N LYS A 181 -11.19 -6.98 1.52
CA LYS A 181 -11.71 -6.34 2.74
C LYS A 181 -10.98 -5.05 3.14
N LEU A 182 -10.38 -4.37 2.17
CA LEU A 182 -9.80 -3.06 2.42
C LEU A 182 -10.93 -2.05 2.69
N SER A 183 -10.96 -1.52 3.91
CA SER A 183 -12.04 -0.64 4.37
C SER A 183 -12.15 0.67 3.57
N LYS A 184 -11.03 1.16 3.03
CA LYS A 184 -11.00 2.29 2.09
C LYS A 184 -11.65 1.95 0.74
N ALA A 185 -11.41 0.75 0.22
CA ALA A 185 -11.97 0.31 -1.05
C ALA A 185 -13.48 0.02 -0.96
N GLN A 186 -13.93 -0.59 0.14
CA GLN A 186 -15.36 -0.78 0.38
C GLN A 186 -16.10 0.57 0.45
N TYR A 187 -15.50 1.58 1.08
CA TYR A 187 -16.06 2.93 1.06
C TYR A 187 -16.11 3.52 -0.36
N ALA A 188 -15.05 3.34 -1.16
CA ALA A 188 -15.01 3.78 -2.55
C ALA A 188 -16.10 3.10 -3.41
N MET A 189 -16.33 1.80 -3.20
CA MET A 189 -17.43 1.08 -3.85
C MET A 189 -18.79 1.65 -3.47
N GLY A 190 -19.00 1.96 -2.18
CA GLY A 190 -20.21 2.65 -1.71
C GLY A 190 -20.42 4.00 -2.41
N TYR A 191 -19.33 4.76 -2.60
CA TYR A 191 -19.36 6.02 -3.33
C TYR A 191 -19.65 5.84 -4.83
N TYR A 192 -19.09 4.82 -5.47
CA TYR A 192 -19.33 4.53 -6.89
C TYR A 192 -20.79 4.17 -7.16
N TYR A 193 -21.43 3.36 -6.31
CA TYR A 193 -22.86 3.06 -6.41
C TYR A 193 -23.76 4.26 -6.07
N GLU A 194 -23.32 5.15 -5.18
CA GLU A 194 -24.08 6.35 -4.83
C GLU A 194 -24.08 7.41 -5.94
N VAL A 195 -22.93 7.62 -6.60
CA VAL A 195 -22.79 8.61 -7.69
C VAL A 195 -23.21 8.02 -9.03
N GLY A 196 -23.07 6.70 -9.20
CA GLY A 196 -23.30 6.00 -10.46
C GLY A 196 -22.08 6.02 -11.38
N ILE A 197 -20.88 5.77 -10.83
CA ILE A 197 -19.62 5.67 -11.60
C ILE A 197 -19.54 4.25 -12.18
N SER A 198 -19.54 4.12 -13.51
CA SER A 198 -19.60 2.85 -14.27
C SER A 198 -20.84 1.97 -14.09
N VAL A 199 -21.61 2.17 -13.03
CA VAL A 199 -22.83 1.43 -12.72
C VAL A 199 -24.00 2.38 -12.51
N PRO A 200 -25.25 1.95 -12.75
CA PRO A 200 -26.42 2.73 -12.36
C PRO A 200 -26.42 3.03 -10.87
N VAL A 201 -26.98 4.18 -10.49
CA VAL A 201 -27.12 4.57 -9.09
C VAL A 201 -27.95 3.52 -8.35
N ASP A 202 -27.36 2.93 -7.32
CA ASP A 202 -28.00 1.92 -6.47
C ASP A 202 -27.70 2.29 -5.01
N MET A 203 -28.70 2.93 -4.39
CA MET A 203 -28.53 3.44 -3.05
C MET A 203 -28.48 2.33 -1.99
N ASP A 204 -29.13 1.20 -2.23
CA ASP A 204 -29.18 0.10 -1.28
C ASP A 204 -27.82 -0.60 -1.24
N LYS A 205 -27.24 -0.91 -2.41
CA LYS A 205 -25.87 -1.43 -2.49
C LYS A 205 -24.84 -0.46 -1.94
N ALA A 206 -24.99 0.85 -2.23
CA ALA A 206 -24.09 1.86 -1.66
C ALA A 206 -24.07 1.78 -0.12
N MET A 207 -25.23 1.62 0.51
CA MET A 207 -25.36 1.52 1.96
C MET A 207 -24.79 0.20 2.51
N GLU A 208 -24.95 -0.91 1.80
CA GLU A 208 -24.30 -2.18 2.17
C GLU A 208 -22.78 -2.05 2.20
N TYR A 209 -22.18 -1.47 1.16
CA TYR A 209 -20.74 -1.23 1.10
C TYR A 209 -20.25 -0.25 2.18
N TYR A 210 -21.03 0.80 2.49
CA TYR A 210 -20.69 1.69 3.59
C TYR A 210 -20.76 1.00 4.96
N ARG A 211 -21.72 0.10 5.18
CA ARG A 211 -21.77 -0.71 6.41
C ARG A 211 -20.56 -1.64 6.51
N LEU A 212 -20.23 -2.35 5.44
CA LEU A 212 -19.03 -3.20 5.39
C LEU A 212 -17.74 -2.40 5.68
N ALA A 213 -17.61 -1.21 5.10
CA ALA A 213 -16.47 -0.33 5.34
C ALA A 213 -16.40 0.13 6.82
N ALA A 214 -17.55 0.46 7.41
CA ALA A 214 -17.65 0.86 8.81
C ALA A 214 -17.28 -0.30 9.76
N ASP A 215 -17.75 -1.52 9.48
CA ASP A 215 -17.41 -2.72 10.24
C ASP A 215 -15.90 -3.03 10.18
N ASN A 216 -15.25 -2.74 9.05
CA ASN A 216 -13.80 -2.83 8.89
C ASN A 216 -13.04 -1.57 9.38
N GLY A 217 -13.68 -0.73 10.20
CA GLY A 217 -13.06 0.37 10.91
C GLY A 217 -12.92 1.69 10.14
N ASN A 218 -13.59 1.85 9.00
CA ASN A 218 -13.57 3.10 8.24
C ASN A 218 -14.45 4.17 8.92
N LYS A 219 -13.80 5.18 9.52
CA LYS A 219 -14.46 6.30 10.20
C LYS A 219 -15.23 7.24 9.27
N ASP A 220 -14.89 7.29 7.99
CA ASP A 220 -15.61 8.12 7.03
C ASP A 220 -16.90 7.45 6.58
N ALA A 221 -16.91 6.11 6.57
CA ALA A 221 -18.11 5.32 6.34
C ALA A 221 -19.12 5.51 7.48
N THR A 222 -18.69 5.39 8.75
CA THR A 222 -19.57 5.61 9.92
C THR A 222 -20.18 7.01 9.89
N LYS A 223 -19.38 8.06 9.68
CA LYS A 223 -19.86 9.44 9.56
C LYS A 223 -20.86 9.62 8.41
N ARG A 224 -20.65 8.94 7.28
CA ARG A 224 -21.53 9.04 6.11
C ARG A 224 -22.87 8.32 6.34
N LEU A 225 -22.86 7.20 7.06
CA LEU A 225 -24.06 6.50 7.52
C LEU A 225 -24.83 7.35 8.54
N GLU A 226 -24.15 7.97 9.50
CA GLU A 226 -24.76 8.84 10.52
C GLU A 226 -25.42 10.09 9.92
N LYS A 227 -24.75 10.77 8.98
CA LYS A 227 -25.29 11.97 8.31
C LYS A 227 -26.53 11.69 7.45
N ARG A 228 -26.71 10.44 7.03
CA ARG A 228 -27.81 10.04 6.14
C ARG A 228 -28.91 9.27 6.86
N ALA A 229 -28.67 8.84 8.11
CA ALA A 229 -29.74 8.40 8.98
C ALA A 229 -30.76 9.54 9.06
N PRO A 230 -32.05 9.27 8.81
CA PRO A 230 -33.05 10.33 8.81
C PRO A 230 -33.24 10.85 10.23
N THR A 231 -32.43 11.83 10.64
CA THR A 231 -32.89 12.80 11.63
C THR A 231 -34.12 13.46 11.03
N HIS A 232 -35.27 13.27 11.64
CA HIS A 232 -36.54 13.89 11.28
C HIS A 232 -36.37 15.40 10.95
N ASN A 233 -36.15 15.74 9.69
CA ASN A 233 -36.52 17.04 9.12
C ASN A 233 -36.36 17.03 7.59
N LYS A 234 -37.46 16.71 6.91
CA LYS A 234 -37.67 17.07 5.50
C LYS A 234 -37.57 18.60 5.42
N LEU A 235 -36.56 19.18 4.75
CA LEU A 235 -36.62 20.51 4.10
C LEU A 235 -35.30 21.00 3.45
N GLY A 236 -34.16 20.33 3.61
CA GLY A 236 -32.86 20.87 3.12
C GLY A 236 -32.46 20.58 1.66
N HIS A 237 -33.03 19.57 1.01
CA HIS A 237 -32.44 18.97 -0.20
C HIS A 237 -32.72 19.72 -1.52
N LYS A 238 -33.50 20.80 -1.50
CA LYS A 238 -33.77 21.61 -2.72
C LYS A 238 -32.78 22.76 -2.95
N ASN A 239 -31.94 23.11 -1.96
CA ASN A 239 -31.08 24.31 -2.06
C ASN A 239 -29.63 24.04 -2.48
N SER A 240 -29.13 22.80 -2.39
CA SER A 240 -27.76 22.44 -2.79
C SER A 240 -27.61 22.31 -4.32
N ILE A 241 -28.64 21.85 -5.02
CA ILE A 241 -28.62 21.66 -6.49
C ILE A 241 -28.68 23.00 -7.26
N LYS A 242 -29.31 24.05 -6.68
CA LYS A 242 -29.37 25.39 -7.32
C LYS A 242 -28.02 26.11 -7.31
N ARG A 243 -27.18 25.94 -6.27
CA ARG A 243 -25.86 26.60 -6.19
C ARG A 243 -24.85 26.04 -7.19
N ILE A 244 -24.90 24.75 -7.49
CA ILE A 244 -23.98 24.11 -8.45
C ILE A 244 -24.35 24.50 -9.91
N LYS A 245 -25.64 24.68 -10.22
CA LYS A 245 -26.08 25.16 -11.55
C LYS A 245 -25.87 26.66 -11.78
N GLN A 246 -25.88 27.50 -10.74
CA GLN A 246 -25.62 28.94 -10.87
C GLN A 246 -24.12 29.26 -11.02
N GLY A 247 -23.22 28.50 -10.41
CA GLY A 247 -21.76 28.69 -10.55
C GLY A 247 -21.19 28.33 -11.94
N ARG A 248 -21.91 27.53 -12.73
CA ARG A 248 -21.53 27.25 -14.13
C ARG A 248 -21.99 28.32 -15.11
N LYS A 249 -23.03 29.11 -14.81
CA LYS A 249 -23.52 30.17 -15.71
C LYS A 249 -22.74 31.49 -15.62
N SER A 250 -22.00 31.74 -14.53
CA SER A 250 -21.24 33.00 -14.38
C SER A 250 -19.85 32.99 -15.01
N LYS A 251 -19.29 31.82 -15.34
CA LYS A 251 -17.97 31.72 -16.00
C LYS A 251 -18.01 31.83 -17.53
N ASP A 252 -19.17 31.61 -18.15
CA ASP A 252 -19.32 31.70 -19.61
C ASP A 252 -19.67 33.13 -20.09
N GLN A 253 -19.93 34.09 -19.19
CA GLN A 253 -20.22 35.49 -19.54
C GLN A 253 -19.05 36.45 -19.33
N SER A 254 -17.90 35.99 -18.83
CA SER A 254 -16.71 36.84 -18.62
C SER A 254 -15.62 36.70 -19.69
N CYS A 255 -15.88 35.98 -20.79
CA CYS A 255 -14.95 35.84 -21.93
C CYS A 255 -15.46 36.45 -23.25
N SER A 256 -16.45 37.34 -23.17
CA SER A 256 -16.84 38.22 -24.28
C SER A 256 -16.96 39.64 -23.74
N ILE A 257 -16.12 40.57 -24.22
CA ILE A 257 -15.99 42.00 -23.86
C ILE A 257 -14.92 42.28 -22.78
N MET A 258 -13.64 42.27 -23.14
CA MET A 258 -12.82 43.46 -23.50
C MET A 258 -11.42 43.01 -23.90
#